data_AF-A0A956KKQ8-F1
#
_entry.id   AF-A0A956KKQ8-F1
#
_cell.length_a   1.000
_cell.length_b   1.000
_cell.length_c   1.000
_cell.angle_alpha   90.00
_cell.angle_beta   90.00
_cell.angle_gamma   90.00
#
_symmetry.space_group_name_H-M   'P 1'
#
loop_
_entity.id
_entity.type
_entity.pdbx_description
1 polymer ?
#
loop_
_entity_poly.entity_id
_entity_poly.type
_entity_poly.pdbx_seq_one_letter_code
_entity_poly.pdbx_strand_id
1 'polypeptide(L)'
;MPRARKILAIVYTVVAVVALVACWLQNIRFMQGAGIDLAQGFIDFWPALLANHATASITVDIFLFAFAAMIWMVQEARRLGIRMVWLYVLCGFSVAISVTFPLFLAARERALASRGEEPQGWATGDLVGLGILGLGNIGFALWTLGY
;
A
#
# COMPACT_ATOMS: atom_id res chain seq x y z
N MET A 1 -13.67 7.38 -19.00
CA MET A 1 -13.14 7.89 -17.72
C MET A 1 -12.53 9.27 -17.97
N PRO A 2 -12.83 10.29 -17.13
CA PRO A 2 -12.13 11.56 -17.15
C PRO A 2 -10.61 11.37 -17.04
N ARG A 3 -9.83 12.21 -17.74
CA ARG A 3 -8.36 12.07 -17.85
C ARG A 3 -7.69 12.06 -16.48
N ALA A 4 -8.13 12.94 -15.57
CA ALA A 4 -7.56 13.05 -14.23
C ALA A 4 -7.78 11.78 -13.38
N ARG A 5 -8.99 11.21 -13.35
CA ARG A 5 -9.28 9.93 -12.65
C ARG A 5 -8.45 8.78 -13.20
N LYS A 6 -8.27 8.73 -14.52
CA LYS A 6 -7.43 7.71 -15.17
C LYS A 6 -5.97 7.83 -14.72
N ILE A 7 -5.44 9.05 -14.62
CA ILE A 7 -4.08 9.29 -14.12
C ILE A 7 -3.95 8.83 -12.67
N LEU A 8 -4.88 9.21 -11.78
CA LEU A 8 -4.86 8.77 -10.37
C LEU A 8 -4.90 7.25 -10.24
N ALA A 9 -5.78 6.58 -11.00
CA ALA A 9 -5.85 5.13 -11.00
C ALA A 9 -4.51 4.48 -11.43
N ILE A 10 -3.82 5.05 -12.43
CA ILE A 10 -2.50 4.58 -12.86
C ILE A 10 -1.46 4.82 -11.76
N VAL A 11 -1.42 6.02 -11.17
CA VAL A 11 -0.48 6.35 -10.08
C VAL A 11 -0.64 5.37 -8.93
N TYR A 12 -1.86 5.12 -8.45
CA TYR A 12 -2.09 4.17 -7.37
C TYR A 12 -1.71 2.73 -7.76
N THR A 13 -1.93 2.33 -9.01
CA THR A 13 -1.50 1.02 -9.50
C THR A 13 0.03 0.90 -9.52
N VAL A 14 0.74 1.93 -9.97
CA VAL A 14 2.21 1.97 -9.97
C VAL A 14 2.75 1.90 -8.54
N VAL A 15 2.18 2.67 -7.61
CA VAL A 15 2.54 2.61 -6.18
C VAL A 15 2.34 1.20 -5.63
N ALA A 16 1.23 0.53 -5.94
CA ALA A 16 1.00 -0.85 -5.51
C ALA A 16 2.08 -1.81 -6.04
N VAL A 17 2.46 -1.69 -7.30
CA VAL A 17 3.49 -2.55 -7.91
C VAL A 17 4.86 -2.30 -7.27
N VAL A 18 5.24 -1.04 -7.07
CA VAL A 18 6.50 -0.68 -6.41
C VAL A 18 6.53 -1.21 -4.98
N ALA A 19 5.44 -1.02 -4.22
CA ALA A 19 5.31 -1.54 -2.86
C ALA A 19 5.40 -3.06 -2.83
N LEU A 20 4.77 -3.75 -3.79
CA LEU A 20 4.81 -5.21 -3.87
C LEU A 20 6.25 -5.70 -4.05
N VAL A 21 6.97 -5.13 -5.02
CA VAL A 21 8.36 -5.50 -5.30
C VAL A 21 9.25 -5.19 -4.10
N ALA A 22 9.15 -3.99 -3.52
CA ALA A 22 9.99 -3.57 -2.41
C ALA A 22 9.75 -4.44 -1.17
N CYS A 23 8.49 -4.62 -0.74
CA CYS A 23 8.18 -5.42 0.44
C CYS A 23 8.53 -6.90 0.24
N TRP A 24 8.20 -7.50 -0.90
CA TRP A 24 8.51 -8.92 -1.12
C TRP A 24 9.99 -9.19 -1.30
N LEU A 25 10.76 -8.26 -1.88
CA LEU A 25 12.20 -8.43 -1.96
C LEU A 25 12.83 -8.47 -0.56
N GLN A 26 12.35 -7.65 0.38
CA GLN A 26 12.80 -7.71 1.77
C GLN A 26 12.39 -9.01 2.46
N ASN A 27 11.14 -9.48 2.26
CA ASN A 27 10.70 -10.76 2.81
C ASN A 27 11.52 -11.94 2.26
N ILE A 28 11.85 -11.92 0.97
CA ILE A 28 12.70 -12.93 0.33
C ILE A 28 14.11 -12.90 0.92
N ARG A 29 14.71 -11.72 1.09
CA ARG A 29 16.04 -11.57 1.71
C ARG A 29 16.06 -12.09 3.14
N PHE A 30 15.01 -11.82 3.91
CA PHE A 30 14.84 -12.37 5.26
C PHE A 30 14.89 -13.90 5.25
N MET A 31 14.10 -14.54 4.38
CA MET A 31 14.07 -16.00 4.26
C MET A 31 15.41 -16.58 3.78
N GLN A 32 16.01 -15.97 2.76
CA GLN A 32 17.30 -16.41 2.21
C GLN A 32 18.45 -16.25 3.22
N GLY A 33 18.48 -15.14 3.96
CA GLY A 33 19.50 -14.90 4.98
C GLY A 33 19.43 -15.88 6.16
N ALA A 34 18.23 -16.37 6.48
CA ALA A 34 18.00 -17.40 7.50
C ALA A 34 18.07 -18.83 6.96
N GLY A 35 18.09 -19.03 5.64
CA GLY A 35 18.09 -20.36 5.01
C GLY A 35 16.78 -21.15 5.20
N ILE A 36 15.65 -20.44 5.35
CA ILE A 36 14.34 -21.00 5.67
C ILE A 36 13.39 -20.95 4.47
N ASP A 37 12.42 -21.88 4.44
CA ASP A 37 11.38 -21.90 3.41
C ASP A 37 10.27 -20.87 3.68
N LEU A 38 9.25 -20.82 2.81
CA LEU A 38 8.15 -19.86 2.93
C LEU A 38 7.30 -20.07 4.19
N ALA A 39 7.09 -21.32 4.60
CA ALA A 39 6.25 -21.64 5.75
C ALA A 39 6.94 -21.22 7.05
N GLN A 40 8.22 -21.57 7.18
CA GLN A 40 9.04 -21.17 8.31
C GLN A 40 9.30 -19.66 8.30
N GLY A 41 9.53 -19.08 7.11
CA GLY A 41 9.63 -17.64 6.91
C GLY A 41 8.41 -16.88 7.44
N PHE A 42 7.20 -17.40 7.19
CA PHE A 42 5.98 -16.79 7.72
C PHE A 42 5.92 -16.84 9.26
N ILE A 43 6.39 -17.93 9.88
CA ILE A 43 6.40 -18.08 11.35
C ILE A 43 7.44 -17.14 11.97
N ASP A 44 8.66 -17.14 11.44
CA ASP A 44 9.80 -16.40 11.99
C ASP A 44 9.74 -14.89 11.72
N PHE A 45 8.93 -14.48 10.74
CA PHE A 45 8.70 -13.06 10.44
C PHE A 45 8.07 -12.31 11.62
N TRP A 46 7.14 -12.93 12.36
CA TRP A 46 6.41 -12.24 13.42
C TRP A 46 7.30 -11.85 14.61
N PRO A 47 8.14 -12.74 15.17
CA PRO A 47 9.11 -12.34 16.19
C PRO A 47 10.12 -11.31 15.66
N ALA A 48 10.52 -11.40 14.39
CA ALA A 48 11.49 -10.47 13.79
C ALA A 48 10.96 -9.02 13.74
N LEU A 49 9.66 -8.83 13.48
CA LEU A 49 9.01 -7.52 13.57
C LEU A 49 9.06 -6.91 14.98
N LEU A 50 9.22 -7.73 16.01
CA LEU A 50 9.24 -7.32 17.41
C LEU A 50 10.64 -7.39 18.04
N ALA A 51 11.69 -7.56 17.23
CA ALA A 51 13.05 -7.77 17.70
C ALA A 51 13.63 -6.62 18.53
N ASN A 52 13.17 -5.38 18.32
CA ASN A 52 13.56 -4.21 19.11
C ASN A 52 12.46 -3.15 19.13
N HIS A 53 12.66 -2.10 19.93
CA HIS A 53 11.67 -1.02 20.07
C HIS A 53 11.39 -0.27 18.77
N ALA A 54 12.35 -0.15 17.85
CA ALA A 54 12.13 0.55 16.57
C ALA A 54 11.22 -0.29 15.64
N THR A 55 11.49 -1.58 15.49
CA THR A 55 10.67 -2.49 14.66
C THR A 55 9.29 -2.71 15.28
N ALA A 56 9.20 -2.80 16.60
CA ALA A 56 7.92 -2.91 17.30
C ALA A 56 7.06 -1.65 17.11
N SER A 57 7.67 -0.45 17.18
CA SER A 57 6.97 0.82 16.97
C SER A 57 6.34 0.91 15.58
N ILE A 58 7.11 0.61 14.51
CA ILE A 58 6.57 0.66 13.14
C ILE A 58 5.53 -0.44 12.89
N THR A 59 5.67 -1.59 13.56
CA THR A 59 4.68 -2.67 13.51
C THR A 59 3.34 -2.26 14.13
N VAL A 60 3.35 -1.64 15.31
CA VAL A 60 2.10 -1.15 15.92
C VAL A 60 1.47 -0.05 15.06
N ASP A 61 2.28 0.90 14.59
CA ASP A 61 1.84 1.99 13.73
C ASP A 61 1.13 1.48 12.47
N ILE A 62 1.77 0.58 11.71
CA ILE A 62 1.20 0.07 10.46
C ILE A 62 -0.08 -0.75 10.68
N PHE A 63 -0.19 -1.48 11.79
CA PHE A 63 -1.40 -2.26 12.10
C PHE A 63 -2.58 -1.37 12.47
N LEU A 64 -2.35 -0.31 13.27
CA LEU A 64 -3.41 0.65 13.61
C LEU A 64 -3.83 1.47 12.38
N PHE A 65 -2.87 1.91 11.57
CA PHE A 65 -3.13 2.54 10.28
C PHE A 65 -3.94 1.62 9.35
N ALA A 66 -3.51 0.35 9.21
CA ALA A 66 -4.19 -0.63 8.38
C ALA A 66 -5.62 -0.85 8.83
N PHE A 67 -5.87 -0.95 10.15
CA PHE A 67 -7.21 -1.13 10.67
C PHE A 67 -8.13 0.05 10.33
N ALA A 68 -7.66 1.29 10.54
CA ALA A 68 -8.41 2.49 10.14
C ALA A 68 -8.67 2.52 8.62
N ALA A 69 -7.65 2.20 7.81
CA ALA A 69 -7.77 2.14 6.36
C ALA A 69 -8.78 1.06 5.92
N MET A 70 -8.80 -0.12 6.53
CA MET A 70 -9.74 -1.19 6.22
C MET A 70 -11.18 -0.80 6.53
N ILE A 71 -11.44 -0.14 7.67
CA ILE A 71 -12.78 0.39 8.00
C ILE A 71 -13.25 1.35 6.90
N TRP A 72 -12.37 2.29 6.51
CA TRP A 72 -12.66 3.24 5.44
C TRP A 72 -12.90 2.54 4.10
N MET A 73 -12.08 1.56 3.72
CA MET A 73 -12.23 0.79 2.49
C MET A 73 -13.59 0.09 2.45
N VAL A 74 -14.00 -0.57 3.54
CA VAL A 74 -15.30 -1.26 3.62
C VAL A 74 -16.46 -0.27 3.48
N GLN A 75 -16.38 0.88 4.14
CA GLN A 75 -17.41 1.92 4.05
C GLN A 75 -17.50 2.50 2.63
N GLU A 76 -16.37 2.88 2.04
CA GLU A 76 -16.31 3.48 0.70
C GLU A 76 -16.69 2.47 -0.39
N ALA A 77 -16.31 1.20 -0.24
CA ALA A 77 -16.73 0.13 -1.15
C ALA A 77 -18.26 -0.02 -1.19
N ARG A 78 -18.91 0.03 -0.02
CA ARG A 78 -20.37 0.00 0.09
C ARG A 78 -21.01 1.23 -0.55
N ARG A 79 -20.47 2.43 -0.31
CA ARG A 79 -20.96 3.68 -0.92
C ARG A 79 -20.87 3.67 -2.45
N LEU A 80 -19.75 3.19 -2.97
CA LEU A 80 -19.47 3.21 -4.41
C LEU A 80 -19.94 1.96 -5.17
N GLY A 81 -20.34 0.90 -4.47
CA GLY A 81 -20.76 -0.38 -5.07
C GLY A 81 -19.58 -1.22 -5.57
N ILE A 82 -18.39 -1.05 -4.99
CA ILE A 82 -17.19 -1.83 -5.33
C ILE A 82 -17.33 -3.23 -4.71
N ARG A 83 -17.34 -4.26 -5.56
CA ARG A 83 -17.42 -5.66 -5.12
C ARG A 83 -16.08 -6.14 -4.57
N MET A 84 -16.12 -7.18 -3.74
CA MET A 84 -14.94 -7.91 -3.26
C MET A 84 -13.97 -7.10 -2.38
N VAL A 85 -14.45 -6.09 -1.63
CA VAL A 85 -13.59 -5.33 -0.69
C VAL A 85 -12.83 -6.23 0.29
N TRP A 86 -13.44 -7.33 0.72
CA TRP A 86 -12.81 -8.31 1.60
C TRP A 86 -11.61 -9.02 0.98
N LEU A 87 -11.53 -9.16 -0.36
CA LEU A 87 -10.30 -9.66 -0.98
C LEU A 87 -9.14 -8.69 -0.75
N TYR A 88 -9.37 -7.36 -0.83
CA TYR A 88 -8.32 -6.38 -0.54
C TYR A 88 -7.91 -6.39 0.93
N VAL A 89 -8.88 -6.59 1.84
CA VAL A 89 -8.62 -6.69 3.29
C VAL A 89 -7.79 -7.94 3.59
N LEU A 90 -8.22 -9.11 3.13
CA LEU A 90 -7.53 -10.38 3.35
C LEU A 90 -6.14 -10.38 2.71
N CYS A 91 -6.03 -9.93 1.45
CA CYS A 91 -4.72 -9.78 0.80
C CYS A 91 -3.85 -8.73 1.51
N GLY A 92 -4.43 -7.75 2.23
CA GLY A 92 -3.67 -6.77 3.00
C GLY A 92 -2.89 -7.40 4.16
N PHE A 93 -3.46 -8.43 4.78
CA PHE A 93 -2.79 -9.24 5.80
C PHE A 93 -1.77 -10.21 5.21
N SER A 94 -2.05 -10.80 4.04
CA SER A 94 -1.17 -11.81 3.45
C SER A 94 -0.03 -11.25 2.60
N VAL A 95 -0.21 -10.11 1.94
CA VAL A 95 0.74 -9.56 0.96
C VAL A 95 1.44 -8.33 1.52
N ALA A 96 0.68 -7.28 1.78
CA ALA A 96 1.06 -6.04 2.47
C ALA A 96 -0.07 -5.03 2.28
N ILE A 97 -0.43 -4.28 3.33
CA ILE A 97 -1.44 -3.22 3.22
C ILE A 97 -1.00 -2.10 2.26
N SER A 98 0.30 -1.85 2.14
CA SER A 98 0.90 -0.89 1.20
C SER A 98 0.68 -1.26 -0.27
N VAL A 99 0.27 -2.50 -0.57
CA VAL A 99 -0.09 -2.95 -1.92
C VAL A 99 -1.61 -2.90 -2.11
N THR A 100 -2.35 -3.50 -1.20
CA THR A 100 -3.81 -3.67 -1.38
C THR A 100 -4.58 -2.37 -1.22
N PHE A 101 -4.11 -1.46 -0.36
CA PHE A 101 -4.75 -0.16 -0.20
C PHE A 101 -4.66 0.69 -1.47
N PRO A 102 -3.49 0.89 -2.12
CA PRO A 102 -3.44 1.60 -3.41
C PRO A 102 -4.21 0.87 -4.53
N LEU A 103 -4.24 -0.47 -4.58
CA LEU A 103 -5.09 -1.17 -5.54
C LEU A 103 -6.58 -0.87 -5.32
N PHE A 104 -7.02 -0.79 -4.06
CA PHE A 104 -8.37 -0.37 -3.73
C PHE A 104 -8.64 1.08 -4.17
N LEU A 105 -7.68 1.99 -3.96
CA LEU A 105 -7.79 3.37 -4.46
C LEU A 105 -7.92 3.41 -5.99
N ALA A 106 -7.16 2.59 -6.72
CA ALA A 106 -7.31 2.50 -8.17
C ALA A 106 -8.70 2.00 -8.60
N ALA A 107 -9.27 1.01 -7.90
CA ALA A 107 -10.64 0.54 -8.14
C ALA A 107 -11.68 1.62 -7.80
N ARG A 108 -11.45 2.38 -6.72
CA ARG A 108 -12.26 3.52 -6.32
C ARG A 108 -12.30 4.62 -7.37
N GLU A 109 -11.16 5.00 -7.94
CA GLU A 109 -11.10 6.03 -8.99
C GLU A 109 -11.87 5.61 -10.26
N ARG A 110 -11.90 4.30 -10.57
CA ARG A 110 -12.73 3.75 -11.66
C ARG A 110 -14.22 3.85 -11.34
N ALA A 111 -14.62 3.53 -10.11
CA ALA A 111 -16.01 3.65 -9.67
C ALA A 111 -16.49 5.11 -9.69
N LEU A 112 -15.69 6.05 -9.16
CA LEU A 112 -16.00 7.49 -9.20
C LEU A 112 -16.12 8.02 -10.63
N ALA A 113 -15.21 7.59 -11.52
CA ALA A 113 -15.28 7.97 -12.92
C ALA A 113 -16.54 7.44 -13.63
N SER A 114 -17.07 6.27 -13.24
CA SER A 114 -18.33 5.76 -13.77
C SER A 114 -19.56 6.54 -13.31
N ARG A 115 -19.46 7.24 -12.18
CA ARG A 115 -20.49 8.12 -11.61
C ARG A 115 -20.42 9.56 -12.11
N GLY A 116 -19.46 9.88 -12.98
CA GLY A 116 -19.24 11.24 -13.47
C GLY A 116 -18.66 12.20 -12.42
N GLU A 117 -18.15 11.68 -11.30
CA GLU A 117 -17.54 12.50 -10.25
C GLU A 117 -16.13 12.93 -10.68
N GLU A 118 -16.00 14.16 -11.17
CA GLU A 118 -14.70 14.73 -11.52
C GLU A 118 -13.86 14.96 -10.25
N PRO A 119 -12.54 14.69 -10.28
CA PRO A 119 -11.65 15.03 -9.18
C PRO A 119 -11.49 16.54 -9.13
N GLN A 120 -11.47 17.09 -7.92
CA GLN A 120 -11.09 18.48 -7.74
C GLN A 120 -9.64 18.66 -8.21
N GLY A 121 -9.38 19.73 -8.97
CA GLY A 121 -8.04 20.06 -9.44
C GLY A 121 -7.10 20.31 -8.25
N TRP A 122 -5.87 19.80 -8.36
CA TRP A 122 -4.85 20.01 -7.34
C TRP A 122 -4.35 21.44 -7.37
N ALA A 123 -4.13 22.03 -6.19
CA ALA A 123 -3.43 23.30 -6.11
C ALA A 123 -1.95 23.10 -6.48
N THR A 124 -1.29 24.16 -6.95
CA THR A 124 0.16 24.13 -7.24
C THR A 124 0.97 23.69 -6.02
N GLY A 125 0.53 24.07 -4.81
CA GLY A 125 1.16 23.62 -3.56
C GLY A 125 1.10 22.10 -3.36
N ASP A 126 -0.04 21.48 -3.69
CA ASP A 126 -0.21 20.02 -3.57
C ASP A 126 0.73 19.29 -4.54
N LEU A 127 0.85 19.79 -5.76
CA LEU A 127 1.75 19.23 -6.77
C LEU A 127 3.21 19.26 -6.32
N VAL A 128 3.66 20.41 -5.80
CA VAL A 128 5.03 20.57 -5.31
C VAL A 128 5.27 19.68 -4.10
N GLY A 129 4.34 19.68 -3.14
CA GLY A 129 4.43 18.85 -1.93
C GLY A 129 4.49 17.36 -2.26
N LEU A 130 3.59 16.87 -3.12
CA LEU A 130 3.59 15.47 -3.56
C LEU A 130 4.83 15.11 -4.38
N GLY A 131 5.37 16.04 -5.17
CA GLY A 131 6.62 15.85 -5.90
C GLY A 131 7.80 15.63 -4.96
N ILE A 132 7.96 16.50 -3.94
CA ILE A 132 9.03 16.39 -2.94
C ILE A 132 8.88 15.09 -2.13
N LEU A 133 7.67 14.81 -1.63
CA LEU A 133 7.41 13.59 -0.88
C LEU A 133 7.62 12.33 -1.73
N GLY A 134 7.23 12.36 -3.00
CA GLY A 134 7.45 11.27 -3.94
C GLY A 134 8.93 10.97 -4.15
N LEU A 135 9.75 12.00 -4.38
CA LEU A 135 11.20 11.85 -4.49
C LEU A 135 11.82 11.30 -3.20
N GLY A 136 11.39 11.81 -2.04
CA GLY A 136 11.85 11.32 -0.74
C GLY A 136 11.50 9.84 -0.53
N ASN A 137 10.28 9.44 -0.86
CA ASN A 137 9.83 8.05 -0.76
C ASN A 137 10.60 7.13 -1.72
N ILE A 138 10.85 7.56 -2.96
CA ILE A 138 11.67 6.79 -3.91
C ILE A 138 13.10 6.64 -3.39
N GLY A 139 13.71 7.73 -2.92
CA GLY A 139 15.06 7.70 -2.37
C GLY A 139 15.16 6.75 -1.17
N PHE A 140 14.19 6.81 -0.26
CA PHE A 140 14.12 5.91 0.88
C PHE A 140 13.91 4.44 0.45
N ALA A 141 12.99 4.18 -0.48
CA ALA A 141 12.77 2.84 -1.01
C ALA A 141 14.02 2.26 -1.70
N LEU A 142 14.74 3.07 -2.50
CA LEU A 142 15.98 2.62 -3.12
C LEU A 142 17.08 2.34 -2.10
N TRP A 143 17.17 3.16 -1.05
CA TRP A 143 18.12 2.94 0.03
C TRP A 143 17.83 1.65 0.79
N THR A 144 16.55 1.35 1.11
CA THR A 144 16.19 0.10 1.78
C THR A 144 16.46 -1.12 0.91
N LEU A 145 16.38 -1.01 -0.41
CA LEU A 145 16.79 -2.08 -1.33
C LEU A 145 18.31 -2.34 -1.33
N GLY A 146 19.13 -1.41 -0.86
CA GLY A 146 20.58 -1.58 -0.74
C GLY A 146 21.05 -2.09 0.63
N TYR A 147 20.16 -2.07 1.64
CA TYR A 147 20.39 -2.63 2.97
C TYR A 147 20.05 -4.13 3.00
#